data_AF-A0AA41YMT1-F1
#
_entry.id   AF-A0AA41YMT1-F1
#
_cell.length_a   1.000
_cell.length_b   1.000
_cell.length_c   1.000
_cell.angle_alpha   90.00
_cell.angle_beta   90.00
_cell.angle_gamma   90.00
#
_symmetry.space_group_name_H-M   'P 1'
#
loop_
_entity.id
_entity.type
_entity.pdbx_description
1 polymer ?
#
loop_
_entity_poly.entity_id
_entity_poly.type
_entity_poly.pdbx_seq_one_letter_code
_entity_poly.pdbx_strand_id
1 'polypeptide(L)'
;MRAPSWPLHEIDAGETGQPPKAGYRTVMDMASDALGPGPDLAMCGAGSTFPLHDEPLAKEARMRFRQLWPVALFAALLFFAAGCARGPSGPTTSAFDGTYQGTAYNIGDPGGGCVLRTPTSVMTVSQGYVQFGQYSGTVSPSGYVQMLHGWFSVSGQFGGGKFQGEVRYPQPGCLYRLDMPRIA
;
A
#
# COMPACT_ATOMS: atom_id res chain seq x y z
N MET A 1 -7.09 15.26 -45.89
CA MET A 1 -6.53 15.98 -44.73
C MET A 1 -5.10 15.47 -44.54
N ARG A 2 -4.09 16.33 -44.71
CA ARG A 2 -2.66 15.95 -44.61
C ARG A 2 -2.20 16.07 -43.15
N ALA A 3 -1.53 15.04 -42.64
CA ALA A 3 -0.89 15.08 -41.32
C ALA A 3 0.32 16.03 -41.34
N PRO A 4 0.58 16.80 -40.27
CA PRO A 4 1.78 17.62 -40.17
C PRO A 4 3.02 16.75 -39.98
N SER A 5 3.97 16.88 -40.90
CA SER A 5 5.32 16.34 -40.82
C SER A 5 6.15 17.18 -39.85
N TRP A 6 6.55 16.60 -38.72
CA TRP A 6 7.51 17.22 -37.82
C TRP A 6 8.95 16.90 -38.28
N PRO A 7 9.86 17.88 -38.29
CA PRO A 7 11.26 17.63 -38.64
C PRO A 7 11.94 16.81 -37.53
N LEU A 8 12.55 15.70 -37.94
CA LEU A 8 13.51 14.94 -37.14
C LEU A 8 14.72 15.84 -36.90
N HIS A 9 14.87 16.35 -35.69
CA HIS A 9 16.16 16.88 -35.23
C HIS A 9 17.09 15.69 -34.97
N GLU A 10 18.04 15.53 -35.88
CA GLU A 10 19.23 14.70 -35.75
C GLU A 10 20.04 15.22 -34.55
N ILE A 11 20.08 14.43 -33.46
CA ILE A 11 20.90 14.74 -32.29
C ILE A 11 22.27 14.17 -32.56
N ASP A 12 23.23 15.06 -32.82
CA ASP A 12 24.66 14.76 -32.89
C ASP A 12 25.12 14.02 -31.62
N ALA A 13 25.61 12.79 -31.82
CA ALA A 13 26.31 12.02 -30.80
C ALA A 13 27.74 12.57 -30.66
N GLY A 14 27.89 13.70 -29.97
CA GLY A 14 29.16 14.34 -29.68
C GLY A 14 29.46 14.38 -28.18
N GLU A 15 30.67 13.95 -27.83
CA GLU A 15 31.36 14.08 -26.54
C GLU A 15 30.94 13.16 -25.38
N THR A 16 31.70 12.06 -25.26
CA THR A 16 31.96 11.31 -24.04
C THR A 16 32.64 12.19 -22.99
N GLY A 17 31.86 13.00 -22.29
CA GLY A 17 32.26 13.66 -21.05
C GLY A 17 32.29 12.65 -19.91
N GLN A 18 33.48 12.36 -19.40
CA GLN A 18 33.71 11.57 -18.20
C GLN A 18 32.83 12.09 -17.05
N PRO A 19 31.95 11.26 -16.44
CA PRO A 19 31.11 11.73 -15.35
C PRO A 19 32.00 12.16 -14.16
N PRO A 20 31.71 13.30 -13.51
CA PRO A 20 32.41 13.68 -12.30
C PRO A 20 32.22 12.57 -11.27
N LYS A 21 33.32 12.10 -10.68
CA LYS A 21 33.32 11.18 -9.54
C LYS A 21 32.61 11.87 -8.37
N ALA A 22 31.29 11.73 -8.31
CA ALA A 22 30.50 12.05 -7.13
C ALA A 22 30.91 11.05 -6.05
N GLY A 23 31.75 11.51 -5.12
CA GLY A 23 32.03 10.79 -3.89
C GLY A 23 30.72 10.56 -3.16
N TYR A 24 30.25 9.31 -3.13
CA TYR A 24 29.20 8.87 -2.23
C TYR A 24 29.76 8.99 -0.80
N ARG A 25 29.58 10.17 -0.19
CA ARG A 25 29.66 10.30 1.26
C ARG A 25 28.41 9.61 1.81
N THR A 26 28.62 8.46 2.44
CA THR A 26 27.62 7.74 3.21
C THR A 26 27.05 8.67 4.28
N VAL A 27 25.82 9.15 4.07
CA VAL A 27 25.05 9.87 5.09
C VAL A 27 24.33 8.81 5.93
N MET A 28 25.07 8.10 6.78
CA MET A 28 24.49 7.20 7.80
C MET A 28 24.83 7.59 9.25
N ASP A 29 25.57 8.67 9.50
CA ASP A 29 26.03 9.04 10.85
C ASP A 29 25.38 10.31 11.44
N MET A 30 24.11 10.62 11.12
CA MET A 30 23.43 11.78 11.75
C MET A 30 22.06 11.47 12.37
N ALA A 31 21.74 10.20 12.64
CA ALA A 31 20.43 9.80 13.19
C ALA A 31 20.50 9.18 14.61
N SER A 32 21.41 9.63 15.47
CA SER A 32 21.50 9.11 16.86
C SER A 32 21.27 10.12 17.98
N ASP A 33 21.15 11.43 17.73
CA ASP A 33 21.07 12.44 18.80
C ASP A 33 19.74 13.22 18.86
N ALA A 34 18.60 12.55 18.75
CA ALA A 34 17.30 13.19 19.00
C ALA A 34 16.25 12.23 19.58
N LEU A 35 16.61 11.49 20.63
CA LEU A 35 15.63 10.86 21.53
C LEU A 35 15.57 11.68 22.81
N GLY A 36 14.66 12.66 22.84
CA GLY A 36 14.24 13.31 24.07
C GLY A 36 13.49 12.31 24.98
N PRO A 37 13.49 12.53 26.30
CA PRO A 37 12.82 11.67 27.27
C PRO A 37 11.30 11.66 27.03
N GLY A 38 10.74 10.46 26.90
CA GLY A 38 9.30 10.24 26.74
C GLY A 38 8.52 10.57 28.03
N PRO A 39 7.23 10.94 27.91
CA PRO A 39 6.39 11.21 29.07
C PRO A 39 6.04 9.92 29.83
N ASP A 40 6.21 9.98 31.15
CA ASP A 40 5.72 9.03 32.14
C ASP A 40 4.21 8.78 31.97
N LEU A 41 3.86 7.60 31.45
CA LEU A 41 2.49 7.10 31.50
C LEU A 41 2.26 6.46 32.87
N ALA A 42 1.57 7.25 33.68
CA ALA A 42 1.06 6.90 34.99
C ALA A 42 0.32 5.55 35.01
N MET A 43 0.61 4.81 36.07
CA MET A 43 0.00 3.55 36.46
C MET A 43 -1.53 3.66 36.56
N CYS A 44 -2.25 2.73 35.95
CA CYS A 44 -3.60 2.37 36.34
C CYS A 44 -3.54 1.04 37.09
N GLY A 45 -3.74 1.10 38.40
CA GLY A 45 -3.86 -0.07 39.27
C GLY A 45 -5.15 -0.84 38.97
N ALA A 46 -5.03 -2.14 38.80
CA ALA A 46 -6.15 -3.08 38.79
C ALA A 46 -5.91 -4.12 39.90
N GLY A 47 -6.22 -3.72 41.14
CA GLY A 47 -6.42 -4.65 42.23
C GLY A 47 -7.89 -5.08 42.26
N SER A 48 -8.17 -6.31 41.86
CA SER A 48 -9.40 -7.00 42.28
C SER A 48 -9.07 -8.45 42.59
N THR A 49 -8.85 -8.67 43.89
CA THR A 49 -8.78 -9.98 44.53
C THR A 49 -10.18 -10.60 44.46
N PHE A 50 -10.35 -11.64 43.64
CA PHE A 50 -11.57 -12.46 43.67
C PHE A 50 -11.36 -13.62 44.64
N PRO A 51 -12.26 -13.82 45.62
CA PRO A 51 -12.16 -14.94 46.55
C PRO A 51 -12.50 -16.25 45.84
N LEU A 52 -11.59 -17.21 46.00
CA LEU A 52 -11.77 -18.61 45.66
C LEU A 52 -12.83 -19.18 46.61
N HIS A 53 -14.03 -19.47 46.10
CA HIS A 53 -15.07 -20.16 46.87
C HIS A 53 -15.08 -21.63 46.48
N ASP A 54 -14.80 -22.48 47.46
CA ASP A 54 -14.86 -23.94 47.38
C ASP A 54 -16.29 -24.42 47.04
N GLU A 55 -16.45 -25.19 45.96
CA GLU A 55 -17.62 -26.03 45.75
C GLU A 55 -17.23 -27.51 45.65
N PRO A 56 -17.49 -28.33 46.70
CA PRO A 56 -17.25 -29.77 46.69
C PRO A 56 -18.48 -30.51 46.15
N LEU A 57 -18.75 -30.42 44.84
CA LEU A 57 -19.83 -31.21 44.20
C LEU A 57 -19.40 -31.88 42.88
N ALA A 58 -18.10 -32.11 42.71
CA ALA A 58 -17.51 -32.74 41.53
C ALA A 58 -17.33 -34.26 41.67
N LYS A 59 -18.37 -35.05 42.02
CA LYS A 59 -18.23 -36.52 41.97
C LYS A 59 -19.40 -37.35 41.42
N GLU A 60 -20.62 -36.84 41.28
CA GLU A 60 -21.75 -37.71 40.84
C GLU A 60 -22.26 -37.49 39.40
N ALA A 61 -21.88 -36.42 38.70
CA ALA A 61 -22.39 -36.15 37.34
C ALA A 61 -21.63 -36.86 36.20
N ARG A 62 -20.71 -37.79 36.50
CA ARG A 62 -19.82 -38.41 35.48
C ARG A 62 -20.39 -39.61 34.72
N MET A 63 -21.57 -40.12 35.07
CA MET A 63 -22.04 -41.41 34.54
C MET A 63 -23.18 -41.38 33.49
N ARG A 64 -23.64 -40.21 33.02
CA ARG A 64 -24.64 -40.16 31.92
C ARG A 64 -24.17 -39.53 30.61
N PHE A 65 -22.96 -38.99 30.56
CA PHE A 65 -22.47 -38.21 29.41
C PHE A 65 -21.71 -39.03 28.34
N ARG A 66 -21.95 -40.35 28.27
CA ARG A 66 -21.18 -41.24 27.38
C ARG A 66 -22.03 -41.96 26.33
N GLN A 67 -23.35 -41.75 26.34
CA GLN A 67 -24.28 -42.53 25.53
C GLN A 67 -25.08 -41.72 24.49
N LEU A 68 -24.84 -40.41 24.39
CA LEU A 68 -25.55 -39.51 23.45
C LEU A 68 -24.62 -38.80 22.44
N TRP A 69 -23.30 -39.02 22.50
CA TRP A 69 -22.34 -38.35 21.62
C TRP A 69 -22.52 -38.64 20.11
N PRO A 70 -22.80 -39.87 19.63
CA PRO A 70 -22.71 -40.14 18.19
C PRO A 70 -23.84 -39.50 17.36
N VAL A 71 -25.00 -39.19 17.97
CA VAL A 71 -26.15 -38.61 17.24
C VAL A 71 -26.01 -37.09 17.08
N ALA A 72 -25.44 -36.39 18.06
CA ALA A 72 -25.19 -34.95 17.98
C ALA A 72 -24.09 -34.58 16.95
N LEU A 73 -23.11 -35.47 16.74
CA LEU A 73 -22.03 -35.28 15.77
C LEU A 73 -22.52 -35.38 14.31
N PHE A 74 -23.49 -36.25 14.03
CA PHE A 74 -24.06 -36.41 12.69
C PHE A 74 -25.01 -35.26 12.29
N ALA A 75 -25.76 -34.70 13.23
CA ALA A 75 -26.63 -33.54 12.97
C ALA A 75 -25.81 -32.24 12.71
N ALA A 76 -24.66 -32.08 13.37
CA ALA A 76 -23.77 -30.95 13.13
C ALA A 76 -23.08 -30.98 11.76
N LEU A 77 -22.84 -32.18 11.21
CA LEU A 77 -22.22 -32.37 9.88
C LEU A 77 -23.18 -32.06 8.71
N LEU A 78 -24.49 -32.30 8.87
CA LEU A 78 -25.47 -32.03 7.82
C LEU A 78 -25.83 -30.54 7.68
N PHE A 79 -25.63 -29.72 8.71
CA PHE A 79 -25.83 -28.27 8.63
C PHE A 79 -24.69 -27.50 7.94
N PHE A 80 -23.55 -28.15 7.67
CA PHE A 80 -22.39 -27.49 7.08
C PHE A 80 -22.39 -27.48 5.54
N ALA A 81 -23.29 -28.21 4.87
CA ALA A 81 -23.27 -28.40 3.42
C ALA A 81 -24.19 -27.47 2.61
N ALA A 82 -25.09 -26.71 3.25
CA ALA A 82 -26.06 -25.84 2.56
C ALA A 82 -25.64 -24.37 2.44
N GLY A 83 -24.41 -24.04 2.86
CA GLY A 83 -23.83 -22.72 2.69
C GLY A 83 -23.01 -22.64 1.40
N CYS A 84 -23.64 -22.71 0.23
CA CYS A 84 -23.08 -22.04 -0.94
C CYS A 84 -23.14 -20.53 -0.67
N ALA A 85 -22.30 -20.06 0.26
CA ALA A 85 -21.97 -18.66 0.38
C ALA A 85 -21.36 -18.32 -0.98
N ARG A 86 -22.14 -17.61 -1.81
CA ARG A 86 -21.57 -16.77 -2.86
C ARG A 86 -20.52 -15.93 -2.13
N GLY A 87 -19.26 -16.34 -2.27
CA GLY A 87 -18.14 -15.56 -1.77
C GLY A 87 -18.33 -14.13 -2.25
N PRO A 88 -17.96 -13.12 -1.44
CA PRO A 88 -18.05 -11.73 -1.87
C PRO A 88 -17.51 -11.67 -3.30
N SER A 89 -18.37 -11.26 -4.24
CA SER A 89 -17.98 -11.02 -5.63
C SER A 89 -16.63 -10.33 -5.59
N GLY A 90 -15.62 -10.96 -6.21
CA GLY A 90 -14.21 -10.65 -6.03
C GLY A 90 -13.93 -9.14 -6.04
N PRO A 91 -12.85 -8.72 -5.37
CA PRO A 91 -12.66 -7.34 -4.95
C PRO A 91 -12.96 -6.36 -6.08
N THR A 92 -13.71 -5.29 -5.75
CA THR A 92 -14.07 -4.14 -6.60
C THR A 92 -12.88 -3.51 -7.32
N THR A 93 -11.67 -3.94 -6.97
CA THR A 93 -10.39 -3.54 -7.51
C THR A 93 -10.18 -3.93 -8.97
N SER A 94 -10.84 -4.99 -9.47
CA SER A 94 -10.73 -5.39 -10.89
C SER A 94 -11.21 -4.31 -11.86
N ALA A 95 -12.10 -3.40 -11.41
CA ALA A 95 -12.50 -2.22 -12.20
C ALA A 95 -11.31 -1.29 -12.53
N PHE A 96 -10.24 -1.34 -11.73
CA PHE A 96 -9.05 -0.52 -11.89
C PHE A 96 -7.92 -1.23 -12.65
N ASP A 97 -8.08 -2.51 -12.99
CA ASP A 97 -7.06 -3.26 -13.73
C ASP A 97 -6.80 -2.62 -15.09
N GLY A 98 -5.52 -2.54 -15.47
CA GLY A 98 -5.08 -1.88 -16.67
C GLY A 98 -3.68 -1.28 -16.56
N THR A 99 -3.24 -0.68 -17.65
CA THR A 99 -1.95 0.01 -17.74
C THR A 99 -2.20 1.51 -17.85
N TYR A 100 -1.47 2.31 -17.08
CA TYR A 100 -1.59 3.75 -17.00
C TYR A 100 -0.25 4.40 -17.27
N GLN A 101 -0.26 5.48 -18.03
CA GLN A 101 0.95 6.23 -18.35
C GLN A 101 0.59 7.70 -18.53
N GLY A 102 1.40 8.60 -18.01
CA GLY A 102 1.12 10.01 -18.13
C GLY A 102 2.31 10.89 -17.77
N THR A 103 2.02 11.99 -17.09
CA THR A 103 3.00 13.01 -16.78
C THR A 103 2.91 13.43 -15.33
N ALA A 104 4.06 13.64 -14.71
CA ALA A 104 4.19 14.29 -13.41
C ALA A 104 4.44 15.80 -13.60
N TYR A 105 3.71 16.62 -12.87
CA TYR A 105 3.81 18.08 -12.88
C TYR A 105 4.28 18.56 -11.51
N ASN A 106 5.32 19.39 -11.47
CA ASN A 106 5.77 19.95 -10.20
C ASN A 106 4.66 20.85 -9.60
N ILE A 107 4.36 20.63 -8.32
CA ILE A 107 3.44 21.46 -7.52
C ILE A 107 4.11 21.97 -6.24
N GLY A 108 5.37 21.59 -5.99
CA GLY A 108 6.17 22.06 -4.88
C GLY A 108 7.66 21.91 -5.19
N ASP A 109 8.39 23.02 -5.12
CA ASP A 109 9.83 23.11 -5.34
C ASP A 109 10.48 24.02 -4.29
N PRO A 110 10.71 23.52 -3.06
CA PRO A 110 11.31 24.33 -2.00
C PRO A 110 12.78 24.69 -2.29
N GLY A 111 13.44 24.02 -3.23
CA GLY A 111 14.88 24.18 -3.51
C GLY A 111 15.21 24.85 -4.85
N GLY A 112 14.22 25.18 -5.68
CA GLY A 112 14.42 25.70 -7.04
C GLY A 112 15.10 24.71 -8.01
N GLY A 113 15.10 23.42 -7.66
CA GLY A 113 15.84 22.36 -8.36
C GLY A 113 14.95 21.28 -8.96
N CYS A 114 13.64 21.43 -8.89
CA CYS A 114 12.72 20.43 -9.39
C CYS A 114 12.44 20.62 -10.88
N VAL A 115 12.37 19.52 -11.62
CA VAL A 115 11.97 19.55 -13.02
C VAL A 115 10.49 19.92 -13.08
N LEU A 116 10.10 20.88 -13.93
CA LEU A 116 8.71 21.34 -14.01
C LEU A 116 7.75 20.22 -14.45
N ARG A 117 8.21 19.37 -15.37
CA ARG A 117 7.43 18.30 -15.99
C ARG A 117 8.32 17.11 -16.34
N THR A 118 7.91 15.91 -15.94
CA THR A 118 8.65 14.69 -16.26
C THR A 118 7.70 13.56 -16.68
N PRO A 119 8.04 12.75 -17.70
CA PRO A 119 7.28 11.55 -18.02
C PRO A 119 7.28 10.60 -16.82
N THR A 120 6.14 9.95 -16.57
CA THR A 120 6.05 8.94 -15.52
C THR A 120 6.46 7.57 -16.06
N SER A 121 6.98 6.72 -15.17
CA SER A 121 7.04 5.28 -15.43
C SER A 121 5.63 4.74 -15.73
N VAL A 122 5.58 3.60 -16.42
CA VAL A 122 4.33 2.88 -16.61
C VAL A 122 3.82 2.36 -15.25
N MET A 123 2.53 2.54 -14.99
CA MET A 123 1.82 1.97 -13.85
C MET A 123 0.92 0.83 -14.32
N THR A 124 1.06 -0.35 -13.73
CA THR A 124 0.24 -1.52 -14.05
C THR A 124 -0.57 -1.92 -12.82
N VAL A 125 -1.87 -2.13 -13.02
CA VAL A 125 -2.79 -2.63 -12.01
C VAL A 125 -3.34 -3.98 -12.47
N SER A 126 -3.23 -4.99 -11.61
CA SER A 126 -3.75 -6.33 -11.87
C SER A 126 -4.25 -6.94 -10.57
N GLN A 127 -5.51 -7.36 -10.55
CA GLN A 127 -6.14 -8.02 -9.40
C GLN A 127 -6.01 -7.21 -8.10
N GLY A 128 -6.04 -5.87 -8.20
CA GLY A 128 -5.86 -4.96 -7.05
C GLY A 128 -4.43 -4.81 -6.54
N TYR A 129 -3.44 -5.41 -7.20
CA TYR A 129 -2.03 -5.09 -7.00
C TYR A 129 -1.62 -4.00 -7.97
N VAL A 130 -0.85 -3.01 -7.50
CA VAL A 130 -0.31 -1.93 -8.33
C VAL A 130 1.21 -1.98 -8.34
N GLN A 131 1.78 -1.79 -9.53
CA GLN A 131 3.21 -1.63 -9.75
C GLN A 131 3.46 -0.34 -10.51
N PHE A 132 4.40 0.49 -10.05
CA PHE A 132 4.76 1.76 -10.66
C PHE A 132 6.28 1.91 -10.67
N GLY A 133 6.92 1.61 -11.80
CA GLY A 133 8.39 1.49 -11.84
C GLY A 133 8.90 0.43 -10.85
N GLN A 134 9.68 0.85 -9.85
CA GLN A 134 10.19 -0.03 -8.78
C GLN A 134 9.27 -0.07 -7.56
N TYR A 135 8.21 0.73 -7.53
CA TYR A 135 7.26 0.81 -6.43
C TYR A 135 6.15 -0.22 -6.62
N SER A 136 5.66 -0.76 -5.52
CA SER A 136 4.48 -1.61 -5.52
C SER A 136 3.60 -1.39 -4.30
N GLY A 137 2.33 -1.76 -4.43
CA GLY A 137 1.34 -1.61 -3.36
C GLY A 137 0.03 -2.29 -3.71
N THR A 138 -1.01 -1.95 -2.96
CA THR A 138 -2.37 -2.47 -3.16
C THR A 138 -3.35 -1.33 -3.41
N VAL A 139 -4.38 -1.61 -4.21
CA VAL A 139 -5.49 -0.71 -4.50
C VAL A 139 -6.63 -1.04 -3.56
N SER A 140 -7.13 -0.05 -2.83
CA SER A 140 -8.31 -0.25 -1.99
C SER A 140 -9.57 -0.44 -2.86
N PRO A 141 -10.66 -1.01 -2.32
CA PRO A 141 -11.94 -1.08 -3.03
C PRO A 141 -12.50 0.28 -3.45
N SER A 142 -12.10 1.37 -2.76
CA SER A 142 -12.48 2.72 -3.15
C SER A 142 -11.69 3.23 -4.35
N GLY A 143 -10.61 2.56 -4.78
CA GLY A 143 -9.68 2.99 -5.82
C GLY A 143 -8.50 3.81 -5.29
N TYR A 144 -8.37 3.95 -3.97
CA TYR A 144 -7.26 4.68 -3.36
C TYR A 144 -6.01 3.81 -3.34
N VAL A 145 -4.85 4.43 -3.56
CA VAL A 145 -3.53 3.79 -3.50
C VAL A 145 -2.63 4.57 -2.59
N GLN A 146 -1.85 3.85 -1.81
CA GLN A 146 -0.68 4.38 -1.11
C GLN A 146 0.48 3.40 -1.30
N MET A 147 1.58 3.89 -1.86
CA MET A 147 2.83 3.15 -2.03
C MET A 147 3.94 3.90 -1.28
N LEU A 148 4.74 3.14 -0.54
CA LEU A 148 5.86 3.66 0.24
C LEU A 148 7.10 2.83 -0.11
N HIS A 149 8.21 3.49 -0.39
CA HIS A 149 9.49 2.82 -0.62
C HIS A 149 10.64 3.71 -0.19
N GLY A 150 11.26 3.33 0.93
CA GLY A 150 12.21 4.19 1.63
C GLY A 150 11.57 5.53 1.98
N TRP A 151 12.09 6.59 1.39
CA TRP A 151 11.66 7.97 1.61
C TRP A 151 10.71 8.51 0.53
N PHE A 152 10.34 7.68 -0.45
CA PHE A 152 9.42 8.02 -1.51
C PHE A 152 8.01 7.58 -1.14
N SER A 153 7.04 8.46 -1.37
CA SER A 153 5.63 8.15 -1.19
C SER A 153 4.85 8.51 -2.44
N VAL A 154 3.99 7.60 -2.88
CA VAL A 154 2.99 7.84 -3.93
C VAL A 154 1.63 7.62 -3.31
N SER A 155 0.73 8.58 -3.44
CA SER A 155 -0.66 8.46 -2.99
C SER A 155 -1.62 9.01 -4.02
N GLY A 156 -2.79 8.41 -4.18
CA GLY A 156 -3.74 8.87 -5.19
C GLY A 156 -4.96 7.99 -5.30
N GLN A 157 -5.74 8.26 -6.33
CA GLN A 157 -7.08 7.73 -6.51
C GLN A 157 -7.31 7.36 -7.99
N PHE A 158 -7.81 6.15 -8.22
CA PHE A 158 -8.34 5.75 -9.53
C PHE A 158 -9.78 6.22 -9.68
N GLY A 159 -10.12 6.69 -10.89
CA GLY A 159 -11.47 7.08 -11.24
C GLY A 159 -11.57 7.52 -12.70
N GLY A 160 -12.69 7.20 -13.36
CA GLY A 160 -12.96 7.65 -14.73
C GLY A 160 -11.90 7.23 -15.76
N GLY A 161 -11.30 6.04 -15.61
CA GLY A 161 -10.29 5.53 -16.53
C GLY A 161 -8.92 6.20 -16.42
N LYS A 162 -8.62 6.88 -15.31
CA LYS A 162 -7.31 7.47 -15.02
C LYS A 162 -6.94 7.32 -13.55
N PHE A 163 -5.65 7.49 -13.27
CA PHE A 163 -5.11 7.68 -11.94
C PHE A 163 -4.72 9.14 -11.74
N GLN A 164 -5.12 9.71 -10.61
CA GLN A 164 -4.68 11.04 -10.19
C GLN A 164 -4.12 10.97 -8.78
N GLY A 165 -2.97 11.58 -8.56
CA GLY A 165 -2.29 11.47 -7.27
C GLY A 165 -1.11 12.41 -7.14
N GLU A 166 -0.29 12.13 -6.14
CA GLU A 166 0.90 12.87 -5.80
C GLU A 166 2.06 11.91 -5.56
N VAL A 167 3.25 12.36 -5.91
CA VAL A 167 4.51 11.69 -5.55
C VAL A 167 5.41 12.71 -4.85
N ARG A 168 5.95 12.29 -3.71
CA ARG A 168 6.88 13.08 -2.91
C ARG A 168 8.27 12.47 -2.99
N TYR A 169 9.22 13.28 -3.45
CA TYR A 169 10.65 12.96 -3.45
C TYR A 169 11.28 13.64 -2.24
N PRO A 170 12.06 12.94 -1.41
CA PRO A 170 12.64 13.48 -0.17
C PRO A 170 13.73 14.52 -0.41
N GLN A 171 14.52 14.38 -1.48
CA GLN A 171 15.58 15.30 -1.86
C GLN A 171 15.52 15.53 -3.38
N PRO A 172 15.38 16.78 -3.85
CA PRO A 172 15.41 18.05 -3.10
C PRO A 172 14.06 18.43 -2.45
N GLY A 173 13.18 17.47 -2.13
CA GLY A 173 11.87 17.75 -1.53
C GLY A 173 10.77 18.01 -2.55
N CYS A 174 10.96 17.60 -3.81
CA CYS A 174 9.99 17.86 -4.86
C CYS A 174 8.66 17.16 -4.60
N LEU A 175 7.57 17.91 -4.80
CA LEU A 175 6.22 17.38 -4.83
C LEU A 175 5.68 17.46 -6.26
N TYR A 176 5.23 16.33 -6.79
CA TYR A 176 4.63 16.28 -8.12
C TYR A 176 3.21 15.76 -8.06
N ARG A 177 2.34 16.36 -8.87
CA ARG A 177 1.02 15.84 -9.19
C ARG A 177 1.11 14.89 -10.38
N LEU A 178 0.55 13.70 -10.23
CA LEU A 178 0.46 12.66 -11.25
C LEU A 178 -0.91 12.75 -11.95
N ASP A 179 -0.89 12.76 -13.27
CA ASP A 179 -2.09 12.59 -14.10
C ASP A 179 -1.80 11.52 -15.15
N MET A 180 -2.40 10.34 -14.96
CA MET A 180 -2.08 9.12 -15.72
C MET A 180 -3.34 8.49 -16.30
N PRO A 181 -3.68 8.77 -17.57
CA PRO A 181 -4.76 8.08 -18.26
C PRO A 181 -4.44 6.59 -18.46
N ARG A 182 -5.48 5.76 -18.51
CA ARG A 182 -5.37 4.36 -18.90
C ARG A 182 -5.05 4.26 -20.40
N ILE A 183 -4.06 3.44 -20.74
CA ILE A 183 -3.59 3.18 -22.11
C ILE A 183 -3.89 1.76 -22.59
N ALA A 184 -4.14 0.82 -21.67
CA ALA A 184 -4.55 -0.57 -21.96
C ALA A 184 -5.42 -1.13 -20.83
#